data_AF-A0A9K3GNJ3-F1
#
_entry.id   AF-A0A9K3GNJ3-F1
#
_cell.length_a   1.000
_cell.length_b   1.000
_cell.length_c   1.000
_cell.angle_alpha   90.00
_cell.angle_beta   90.00
_cell.angle_gamma   90.00
#
_symmetry.space_group_name_H-M   'P 1'
#
loop_
_entity.id
_entity.type
_entity.pdbx_description
1 polymer ?
#
loop_
_entity_poly.entity_id
_entity_poly.type
_entity_poly.pdbx_seq_one_letter_code
_entity_poly.pdbx_strand_id
1 'polypeptide(L)'
;MRKYHLPSGQLMHMVKKECGQIRDLALTPQYAEGDDGWIMAGVTNDGLLSLWDYESSHEYCRMRLPAVKGSLESETGLLCCEFDNTGSILLAAGYDKAVKVLRLRDEDTPESRPIKGFVAPEVYMSLDKE
;
A
#
# COMPACT_ATOMS: atom_id res chain seq x y z
N MET A 1 -5.33 14.01 0.34
CA MET A 1 -4.20 13.92 1.30
C MET A 1 -3.86 15.30 1.84
N ARG A 2 -3.51 15.41 3.12
CA ARG A 2 -3.01 16.65 3.74
C ARG A 2 -1.64 16.37 4.35
N LYS A 3 -0.65 17.19 4.02
CA LYS A 3 0.70 17.12 4.60
C LYS A 3 0.91 18.31 5.52
N TYR A 4 1.52 18.06 6.67
CA TYR A 4 1.75 19.06 7.68
C TYR A 4 3.24 19.18 7.99
N HIS A 5 3.70 20.40 8.21
CA HIS A 5 5.06 20.66 8.65
C HIS A 5 5.17 20.33 10.14
N LEU A 6 6.13 19.49 10.49
CA LEU A 6 6.58 19.32 11.88
C LEU A 6 7.78 20.25 12.05
N PRO A 7 7.80 21.25 12.98
CA PRO A 7 7.18 21.32 14.31
C PRO A 7 5.96 22.26 14.44
N SER A 8 5.63 23.03 13.41
CA SER A 8 4.64 24.11 13.49
C SER A 8 3.19 23.65 13.30
N GLY A 9 2.95 22.43 12.82
CA GLY A 9 1.61 21.94 12.47
C GLY A 9 0.99 22.64 11.26
N GLN A 10 1.76 23.46 10.54
CA GLN A 10 1.25 24.20 9.38
C GLN A 10 0.91 23.24 8.24
N LEU A 11 -0.26 23.43 7.64
CA LEU A 11 -0.63 22.71 6.41
C LEU A 11 0.32 23.13 5.28
N MET A 12 1.12 22.19 4.78
CA MET A 12 2.04 22.42 3.66
C MET A 12 1.39 22.15 2.32
N HIS A 13 0.64 21.04 2.23
CA HIS A 13 0.09 20.57 0.97
C HIS A 13 -1.28 19.93 1.17
N MET A 14 -2.22 20.22 0.26
CA MET A 14 -3.53 19.59 0.23
C MET A 14 -3.86 19.16 -1.19
N VAL A 15 -3.99 17.84 -1.39
CA VAL A 15 -4.59 17.28 -2.60
C VAL A 15 -6.00 16.82 -2.26
N LYS A 16 -6.98 17.40 -2.94
CA LYS A 16 -8.37 16.91 -2.96
C LYS A 16 -8.50 15.93 -4.12
N LYS A 17 -8.37 14.65 -3.83
CA LYS A 17 -8.68 13.56 -4.76
C LYS A 17 -9.64 12.61 -4.07
N GLU A 18 -10.65 12.14 -4.79
CA GLU A 18 -11.60 11.17 -4.25
C GLU A 18 -10.92 9.80 -4.09
N CYS A 19 -10.56 9.49 -2.85
CA CYS A 19 -9.94 8.21 -2.49
C CYS A 19 -10.73 7.37 -1.50
N GLY A 20 -11.98 7.76 -1.24
CA GLY A 20 -12.75 7.19 -0.14
C GLY A 20 -12.19 7.64 1.21
N GLN A 21 -12.75 7.10 2.27
CA GLN A 21 -12.22 7.31 3.61
C GLN A 21 -11.04 6.37 3.83
N ILE A 22 -9.88 6.95 4.15
CA ILE A 22 -8.67 6.18 4.50
C ILE A 22 -8.84 5.69 5.93
N ARG A 23 -8.69 4.37 6.13
CA ARG A 23 -8.66 3.74 7.45
C ARG A 23 -7.25 3.70 8.01
N ASP A 24 -6.28 3.34 7.18
CA ASP A 24 -4.90 3.14 7.61
C ASP A 24 -3.93 3.67 6.57
N LEU A 25 -2.73 4.07 7.01
CA LEU A 25 -1.74 4.75 6.19
C LEU A 25 -0.32 4.39 6.64
N ALA A 26 0.50 3.92 5.70
CA ALA A 26 1.92 3.63 5.92
C ALA A 26 2.79 4.42 4.94
N LEU A 27 3.97 4.81 5.38
CA LEU A 27 5.00 5.46 4.56
C LEU A 27 6.25 4.58 4.59
N THR A 28 6.97 4.47 3.47
CA THR A 28 8.24 3.73 3.46
C THR A 28 9.22 4.32 4.51
N PRO A 29 10.01 3.48 5.21
CA PRO A 29 10.93 3.95 6.25
C PRO A 29 12.16 4.72 5.73
N GLN A 30 12.46 4.63 4.44
CA GLN A 30 13.57 5.34 3.78
C GLN A 30 13.21 5.61 2.30
N TYR A 31 13.91 6.57 1.67
CA TYR A 31 13.97 6.68 0.19
C TYR A 31 14.39 5.30 -0.32
N ALA A 32 13.47 4.58 -0.97
CA ALA A 32 13.75 3.25 -1.49
C ALA A 32 15.02 3.31 -2.34
N GLU A 33 15.99 2.42 -2.12
CA GLU A 33 17.28 2.47 -2.82
C GLU A 33 17.05 2.55 -4.34
N GLY A 34 17.45 3.67 -4.95
CA GLY A 34 17.08 4.03 -6.32
C GLY A 34 15.94 5.05 -6.37
N ASP A 35 16.33 6.33 -6.36
CA ASP A 35 15.74 7.58 -6.90
C ASP A 35 14.20 7.80 -7.02
N ASP A 36 13.33 6.90 -6.56
CA ASP A 36 11.89 6.93 -6.86
C ASP A 36 11.01 7.64 -5.82
N GLY A 37 11.60 8.29 -4.81
CA GLY A 37 10.86 9.03 -3.79
C GLY A 37 10.27 8.16 -2.69
N TRP A 38 9.44 8.77 -1.84
CA TRP A 38 8.75 8.08 -0.75
C TRP A 38 7.41 7.54 -1.24
N ILE A 39 7.14 6.26 -0.98
CA ILE A 39 5.86 5.65 -1.31
C ILE A 39 4.98 5.67 -0.08
N MET A 40 3.74 6.06 -0.28
CA MET A 40 2.70 5.99 0.73
C MET A 40 1.69 4.91 0.33
N ALA A 41 1.41 3.99 1.24
CA ALA A 41 0.36 3.00 1.11
C ALA A 41 -0.80 3.34 2.03
N GLY A 42 -2.01 2.99 1.65
CA GLY A 42 -3.15 3.15 2.54
C GLY A 42 -4.31 2.26 2.17
N VAL A 43 -5.09 1.98 3.20
CA VAL A 43 -6.24 1.11 3.13
C VAL A 43 -7.49 1.96 3.27
N THR A 44 -8.43 1.76 2.37
CA THR A 44 -9.70 2.49 2.35
C THR A 44 -10.80 1.73 3.10
N ASN A 45 -11.87 2.41 3.51
CA ASN A 45 -12.98 1.80 4.25
C ASN A 45 -13.75 0.73 3.46
N ASP A 46 -13.73 0.77 2.12
CA ASP A 46 -14.26 -0.28 1.24
C ASP A 46 -13.26 -1.46 1.05
N GLY A 47 -12.12 -1.41 1.76
CA GLY A 47 -11.15 -2.49 1.85
C GLY A 47 -10.18 -2.58 0.67
N LEU A 48 -10.03 -1.50 -0.09
CA LEU A 48 -9.06 -1.41 -1.19
C LEU A 48 -7.70 -0.94 -0.68
N LEU A 49 -6.65 -1.41 -1.34
CA LEU A 49 -5.30 -0.87 -1.19
C LEU A 49 -5.11 0.25 -2.21
N SER A 50 -4.58 1.38 -1.77
CA SER A 50 -4.16 2.48 -2.65
C SER A 50 -2.70 2.83 -2.38
N LEU A 51 -1.96 3.13 -3.45
CA LEU A 51 -0.55 3.52 -3.39
C LEU A 51 -0.36 4.89 -4.04
N TRP A 52 0.40 5.74 -3.37
CA TRP A 52 0.68 7.10 -3.79
C TRP A 52 2.16 7.40 -3.75
N ASP A 53 2.60 8.24 -4.68
CA ASP A 53 3.82 9.01 -4.51
C ASP A 53 3.58 10.02 -3.40
N TYR A 54 4.43 10.02 -2.38
CA TYR A 54 4.35 11.01 -1.33
C TYR A 54 4.54 12.39 -1.92
N GLU A 55 5.60 12.65 -2.70
CA GLU A 55 6.01 14.01 -3.09
C GLU A 55 4.95 14.70 -3.96
N SER A 56 4.64 14.12 -5.12
CA SER A 56 3.65 14.64 -6.08
C SER A 56 2.20 14.37 -5.67
N SER A 57 1.96 13.49 -4.68
CA SER A 57 0.60 13.01 -4.33
C SER A 57 -0.12 12.34 -5.52
N HIS A 58 0.63 11.87 -6.51
CA HIS A 58 0.11 11.05 -7.60
C HIS A 58 -0.30 9.68 -7.05
N GLU A 59 -1.41 9.14 -7.53
CA GLU A 59 -1.85 7.80 -7.18
C GLU A 59 -1.39 6.84 -8.25
N TYR A 60 -0.51 5.90 -7.90
CA TYR A 60 -0.04 4.88 -8.83
C TYR A 60 -1.15 3.90 -9.16
N CYS A 61 -1.86 3.44 -8.13
CA CYS A 61 -2.93 2.46 -8.28
C CYS A 61 -3.86 2.44 -7.08
N ARG A 62 -5.08 1.95 -7.33
CA ARG A 62 -6.03 1.49 -6.32
C ARG A 62 -6.55 0.12 -6.74
N MET A 63 -6.50 -0.86 -5.84
CA MET A 63 -6.84 -2.24 -6.17
C MET A 63 -7.47 -3.00 -5.02
N ARG A 64 -8.29 -3.99 -5.38
CA ARG A 64 -8.77 -5.02 -4.46
C ARG A 64 -7.81 -6.20 -4.53
N LEU A 65 -7.35 -6.69 -3.38
CA LEU A 65 -6.51 -7.88 -3.34
C LEU A 65 -7.39 -9.14 -3.47
N PRO A 66 -6.91 -10.20 -4.15
CA PRO A 66 -7.70 -11.40 -4.42
C PRO A 66 -8.06 -12.13 -3.12
N ALA A 67 -9.16 -12.88 -3.15
CA ALA A 67 -9.54 -13.72 -2.02
C ALA A 67 -8.52 -14.83 -1.80
N VAL A 68 -8.21 -15.10 -0.53
CA VAL A 68 -7.48 -16.31 -0.18
C VAL A 68 -8.39 -17.53 -0.37
N LYS A 69 -7.77 -18.69 -0.59
CA LYS A 69 -8.51 -19.95 -0.78
C LYS A 69 -9.45 -20.20 0.41
N GLY A 70 -10.71 -20.48 0.13
CA GLY A 70 -11.74 -20.74 1.15
C GLY A 70 -12.42 -19.49 1.72
N SER A 71 -12.01 -18.28 1.32
CA SER A 71 -12.66 -17.03 1.70
C SER A 71 -13.58 -16.50 0.59
N LEU A 72 -14.59 -15.72 0.97
CA LEU A 72 -15.50 -15.07 0.03
C LEU A 72 -14.91 -13.75 -0.51
N GLU A 73 -15.32 -13.34 -1.70
CA GLU A 73 -14.92 -12.02 -2.25
C GLU A 73 -15.31 -10.85 -1.34
N SER A 74 -16.41 -10.98 -0.59
CA SER A 74 -16.85 -9.98 0.40
C SER A 74 -15.89 -9.82 1.58
N GLU A 75 -15.08 -10.84 1.88
CA GLU A 75 -14.11 -10.85 2.99
C GLU A 75 -12.73 -10.31 2.60
N THR A 76 -12.50 -9.96 1.33
CA THR A 76 -11.19 -9.50 0.85
C THR A 76 -10.82 -8.07 1.24
N GLY A 77 -11.67 -7.41 2.02
CA GLY A 77 -11.41 -6.06 2.50
C GLY A 77 -10.22 -6.02 3.46
N LEU A 78 -9.26 -5.14 3.16
CA LEU A 78 -8.10 -4.93 4.00
C LEU A 78 -8.42 -4.08 5.21
N LEU A 79 -7.91 -4.53 6.37
CA LEU A 79 -7.51 -3.96 7.68
C LEU A 79 -6.67 -2.69 7.69
N CYS A 80 -5.41 -2.98 7.45
CA CYS A 80 -4.25 -2.21 7.78
C CYS A 80 -3.15 -2.62 6.80
N CYS A 81 -2.14 -1.79 6.70
CA CYS A 81 -0.95 -2.10 5.94
C CYS A 81 0.27 -1.45 6.57
N GLU A 82 1.43 -2.10 6.45
CA GLU A 82 2.70 -1.57 6.96
C GLU A 82 3.85 -2.04 6.08
N PHE A 83 4.86 -1.19 5.93
CA PHE A 83 6.09 -1.56 5.23
C PHE A 83 7.03 -2.35 6.14
N ASP A 84 7.78 -3.28 5.56
CA ASP A 84 8.93 -3.83 6.25
C ASP A 84 10.03 -2.77 6.41
N ASN A 85 11.04 -3.07 7.23
CA ASN A 85 12.13 -2.11 7.51
C ASN A 85 12.94 -1.72 6.27
N THR A 86 12.93 -2.54 5.20
CA THR A 86 13.61 -2.21 3.95
C THR A 86 12.77 -1.33 3.02
N GLY A 87 11.45 -1.23 3.24
CA GLY A 87 10.52 -0.54 2.35
C GLY A 87 10.21 -1.26 1.03
N SER A 88 10.76 -2.45 0.82
CA SER A 88 10.56 -3.23 -0.42
C SER A 88 9.33 -4.12 -0.37
N ILE A 89 8.87 -4.45 0.85
CA ILE A 89 7.73 -5.32 1.11
C ILE A 89 6.65 -4.52 1.85
N LEU A 90 5.43 -4.63 1.35
CA LEU A 90 4.22 -4.16 2.02
C LEU A 90 3.46 -5.36 2.56
N LEU A 91 3.18 -5.33 3.87
CA LEU A 91 2.30 -6.27 4.54
C LEU A 91 0.91 -5.66 4.62
N ALA A 92 -0.12 -6.41 4.24
CA ALA A 92 -1.52 -5.96 4.35
C ALA A 92 -2.38 -7.07 4.94
N ALA A 93 -3.15 -6.77 5.97
CA ALA A 93 -4.03 -7.75 6.64
C ALA A 93 -5.50 -7.36 6.47
N GLY A 94 -6.42 -8.34 6.48
CA GLY A 94 -7.83 -8.13 6.13
C GLY A 94 -8.84 -8.99 6.90
N TYR A 95 -10.10 -8.90 6.48
CA TYR A 95 -11.21 -9.72 7.03
C TYR A 95 -11.09 -11.21 6.65
N ASP A 96 -10.34 -11.52 5.59
CA ASP A 96 -10.10 -12.87 5.09
C ASP A 96 -9.11 -13.70 5.94
N LYS A 97 -8.74 -13.18 7.12
CA LYS A 97 -7.85 -13.83 8.11
C LYS A 97 -6.46 -14.16 7.57
N ALA A 98 -6.01 -13.41 6.57
CA ALA A 98 -4.70 -13.57 5.97
C ALA A 98 -3.86 -12.29 6.08
N VAL A 99 -2.55 -12.47 6.04
CA VAL A 99 -1.59 -11.40 5.79
C VAL A 99 -1.06 -11.57 4.37
N LYS A 100 -1.29 -10.56 3.55
CA LYS A 100 -0.86 -10.50 2.15
C LYS A 100 0.48 -9.78 2.10
N VAL A 101 1.42 -10.38 1.39
CA VAL A 101 2.78 -9.85 1.23
C VAL A 101 2.89 -9.35 -0.20
N LEU A 102 3.15 -8.06 -0.36
CA LEU A 102 3.28 -7.43 -1.66
C LEU A 102 4.70 -6.93 -1.80
N ARG A 103 5.40 -7.38 -2.85
CA ARG A 103 6.68 -6.81 -3.23
C ARG A 103 6.44 -5.66 -4.19
N LEU A 104 6.97 -4.48 -3.87
CA LEU A 104 6.73 -3.29 -4.70
C LEU A 104 7.61 -3.24 -5.96
N ARG A 105 8.64 -4.08 -6.06
CA ARG A 105 9.60 -4.14 -7.17
C ARG A 105 9.88 -5.58 -7.59
N ASP A 106 10.07 -5.78 -8.89
CA ASP A 106 10.61 -7.03 -9.44
C ASP A 106 12.07 -6.79 -9.85
N GLU A 107 12.97 -7.72 -9.54
CA GLU A 107 14.40 -7.59 -9.86
C GLU A 107 14.65 -7.53 -11.39
N ASP A 108 13.68 -7.93 -12.20
CA ASP A 108 13.77 -8.05 -13.66
C ASP A 108 13.25 -6.82 -14.46
N THR A 109 12.90 -5.70 -13.81
CA THR A 109 12.49 -4.48 -14.54
C THR A 109 13.61 -3.44 -14.62
N PRO A 110 14.03 -2.99 -15.83
CA PRO A 110 15.11 -2.02 -15.97
C PRO A 110 14.73 -0.67 -15.33
N GLU A 111 15.70 -0.08 -14.64
CA GLU A 111 15.73 1.05 -13.70
C GLU A 111 14.97 2.35 -14.08
N SER A 112 14.32 2.41 -15.24
CA SER A 112 13.78 3.65 -15.81
C SER A 112 12.25 3.72 -15.89
N ARG A 113 11.52 2.90 -15.15
CA ARG A 113 10.04 2.88 -15.23
C ARG A 113 9.40 3.17 -13.87
N PRO A 114 8.57 4.24 -13.76
CA PRO A 114 7.81 4.48 -12.55
C PRO A 114 6.89 3.29 -12.32
N ILE A 115 7.08 2.61 -11.18
CA ILE A 115 6.26 1.55 -10.58
C ILE A 115 4.98 1.26 -11.38
N LYS A 116 5.09 0.46 -12.45
CA LYS A 116 3.98 0.16 -13.37
C LYS A 116 3.62 -1.32 -13.44
N GLY A 117 4.31 -2.16 -12.68
CA GLY A 117 4.04 -3.58 -12.61
C GLY A 117 4.20 -4.02 -11.18
N PHE A 118 3.07 -4.22 -10.49
CA PHE A 118 3.09 -5.02 -9.28
C PHE A 118 3.06 -6.48 -9.71
N VAL A 119 4.03 -7.25 -9.22
CA VAL A 119 3.90 -8.71 -9.22
C VAL A 119 2.69 -9.03 -8.34
N ALA A 120 1.84 -9.94 -8.81
CA ALA A 120 0.62 -10.32 -8.12
C ALA A 120 0.92 -10.64 -6.64
N PRO A 121 0.01 -10.25 -5.71
CA PRO A 121 0.21 -10.50 -4.29
C PRO A 121 0.39 -12.01 -4.06
N GLU A 122 1.54 -12.40 -3.53
CA GLU A 122 1.75 -13.76 -3.06
C GLU A 122 1.23 -13.84 -1.61
N VAL A 123 0.26 -14.73 -1.40
CA VAL A 123 -0.33 -14.97 -0.09
C VAL A 123 0.54 -16.01 0.63
N TYR A 124 1.32 -15.57 1.61
CA TYR A 124 2.27 -16.45 2.30
C TYR A 124 1.72 -17.08 3.59
N MET A 125 0.65 -16.55 4.18
CA MET A 125 0.08 -17.11 5.41
C MET A 125 -1.45 -16.97 5.45
N SER A 126 -2.16 -18.06 5.13
CA SER A 126 -3.50 -18.31 5.69
C SER A 126 -3.31 -19.13 6.98
N LEU A 127 -3.87 -18.65 8.09
CA LEU A 127 -4.09 -19.52 9.23
C LEU A 127 -5.23 -20.45 8.83
N ASP A 128 -4.89 -21.61 8.26
CA ASP A 128 -5.87 -22.65 8.00
C ASP A 128 -6.52 -22.99 9.35
N LYS A 129 -7.84 -22.80 9.43
CA LYS A 129 -8.61 -23.37 10.52
C LYS A 129 -8.69 -24.86 10.26
N GLU A 130 -8.03 -25.65 11.11
CA GLU A 130 -8.29 -27.09 11.25
C GLU A 130 -9.80 -27.37 11.36
#